data_AF-A1S1B4-F1
#
_entry.id   AF-A1S1B4-F1
#
_cell.length_a   1.000
_cell.length_b   1.000
_cell.length_c   1.000
_cell.angle_alpha   90.00
_cell.angle_beta   90.00
_cell.angle_gamma   90.00
#
_symmetry.space_group_name_H-M   'P 1'
#
loop_
_entity.id
_entity.type
_entity.pdbx_description
1 polymer ?
#
loop_
_entity_poly.entity_id
_entity_poly.type
_entity_poly.pdbx_seq_one_letter_code
_entity_poly.pdbx_strand_id
1 'polypeptide(L)' 'MARYKSARVGERGEPKPRCCVCGSEDVCAKIEGKFYCYKCGSRIIVEHSRRIVEELVAKYLGEKLLTQDDPFNWGGG' A
#
# COMPACT_ATOMS: atom_id res chain seq x y z
N MET A 1 -25.39 13.30 32.41
CA MET A 1 -25.09 14.21 31.27
C MET A 1 -24.02 13.56 30.40
N ALA A 2 -24.39 13.00 29.24
CA ALA A 2 -23.44 12.34 28.35
C ALA A 2 -22.68 13.37 27.52
N ARG A 3 -21.35 13.44 27.70
CA ARG A 3 -20.45 14.25 26.86
C ARG A 3 -20.30 13.56 25.51
N TYR A 4 -21.15 13.89 24.53
CA TYR A 4 -20.91 13.49 23.15
C TYR A 4 -19.62 14.20 22.70
N LYS A 5 -18.56 13.41 22.45
CA LYS A 5 -17.28 13.94 21.96
C LYS A 5 -17.57 14.59 20.60
N SER A 6 -17.38 15.90 20.52
CA SER A 6 -17.61 16.72 19.32
C SER A 6 -16.99 16.07 18.09
N ALA A 7 -17.84 15.52 17.22
CA ALA A 7 -17.41 15.03 15.92
C ALA A 7 -16.95 16.25 15.11
N ARG A 8 -15.69 16.25 14.66
CA ARG A 8 -15.15 17.33 13.82
C ARG A 8 -15.68 17.13 12.41
N VAL A 9 -16.58 18.03 12.03
CA VAL A 9 -17.33 18.03 10.78
C VAL A 9 -16.43 18.56 9.65
N GLY A 10 -16.35 17.85 8.52
CA GLY A 10 -15.69 18.35 7.31
C GLY A 10 -16.43 19.54 6.69
N GLU A 11 -15.85 20.21 5.70
CA GLU A 11 -16.42 21.42 5.06
C GLU A 11 -17.83 21.19 4.46
N ARG A 12 -18.22 19.93 4.25
CA ARG A 12 -19.56 19.51 3.76
C ARG A 12 -20.46 18.83 4.79
N GLY A 13 -20.16 18.87 6.09
CA GLY A 13 -21.01 18.21 7.08
C GLY A 13 -20.64 16.76 7.41
N GLU A 14 -19.65 16.18 6.72
CA GLU A 14 -19.35 14.75 6.78
C GLU A 14 -18.25 14.44 7.80
N PRO A 15 -18.33 13.33 8.56
CA PRO A 15 -17.25 12.93 9.48
C PRO A 15 -15.98 12.66 8.67
N LYS A 16 -14.90 13.43 8.93
CA LYS A 16 -13.63 13.23 8.24
C LYS A 16 -13.10 11.82 8.53
N PRO A 17 -12.86 10.98 7.50
CA PRO A 17 -12.29 9.66 7.71
C PRO A 17 -10.89 9.81 8.32
N ARG A 18 -10.52 8.90 9.22
CA ARG A 18 -9.20 8.87 9.84
C ARG A 18 -8.49 7.58 9.50
N CYS A 19 -7.17 7.65 9.44
CA CYS A 19 -6.38 6.45 9.31
C CYS A 19 -6.61 5.53 10.52
N CYS A 20 -6.95 4.27 10.27
CA CYS A 20 -7.19 3.31 11.34
C CYS A 20 -5.93 2.93 12.14
N VAL A 21 -4.73 3.23 11.62
CA VAL A 21 -3.44 2.91 12.26
C VAL A 21 -2.91 4.08 13.08
N CYS A 22 -2.77 5.26 12.48
CA CYS A 22 -2.16 6.42 13.13
C CYS A 22 -3.16 7.52 13.53
N GLY A 23 -4.42 7.42 13.13
CA GLY A 23 -5.44 8.43 13.43
C GLY A 23 -5.34 9.72 12.61
N SER A 24 -4.40 9.81 11.65
CA SER A 24 -4.24 10.97 10.77
C SER A 24 -5.53 11.28 10.00
N GLU A 25 -5.83 12.58 9.88
CA GLU A 25 -6.97 13.09 9.10
C GLU A 25 -6.69 13.07 7.60
N ASP A 26 -5.40 13.02 7.21
CA ASP A 26 -4.93 12.85 5.83
C ASP A 26 -5.05 11.39 5.37
N VAL A 27 -6.29 10.94 5.18
CA VAL A 27 -6.61 9.65 4.60
C VAL A 27 -6.53 9.76 3.08
N CYS A 28 -5.74 8.89 2.45
CA CYS A 28 -5.56 8.86 1.00
C CYS A 28 -6.18 7.62 0.35
N ALA A 29 -6.32 6.51 1.10
CA ALA A 29 -6.74 5.23 0.53
C ALA A 29 -7.75 4.49 1.41
N LYS A 30 -8.68 3.78 0.78
CA LYS A 30 -9.61 2.84 1.42
C LYS A 30 -9.24 1.42 0.98
N ILE A 31 -8.68 0.63 1.90
CA ILE A 31 -8.22 -0.74 1.67
C ILE A 31 -9.08 -1.66 2.53
N GLU A 32 -9.75 -2.64 1.92
CA GLU A 32 -10.65 -3.59 2.60
C GLU A 32 -11.68 -2.93 3.54
N GLY A 33 -12.25 -1.80 3.12
CA GLY A 33 -13.23 -1.07 3.92
C GLY A 33 -12.65 -0.18 5.04
N LYS A 34 -11.34 -0.26 5.30
CA LYS A 34 -10.64 0.59 6.28
C LYS A 34 -9.91 1.75 5.60
N PHE A 35 -9.83 2.88 6.28
CA PHE A 35 -9.18 4.08 5.78
C PHE A 35 -7.73 4.17 6.26
N TYR A 36 -6.82 4.53 5.36
CA TYR A 36 -5.39 4.65 5.64
C TYR A 36 -4.82 5.95 5.09
N CYS A 37 -3.86 6.52 5.83
CA CYS A 37 -3.02 7.60 5.31
C CYS A 37 -1.97 7.04 4.34
N TYR A 38 -1.32 7.91 3.56
CA TYR A 38 -0.28 7.51 2.60
C TYR A 38 0.83 6.66 3.24
N LYS A 39 1.30 7.04 4.45
CA LYS A 39 2.39 6.34 5.14
C LYS A 39 1.99 4.94 5.63
N CYS A 40 0.78 4.78 6.15
CA CYS A 40 0.31 3.49 6.66
C CYS A 40 -0.18 2.59 5.53
N GLY A 41 -0.90 3.15 4.56
CA GLY A 41 -1.43 2.42 3.41
C GLY A 41 -0.31 1.87 2.52
N SER A 42 0.74 2.66 2.27
CA SER A 42 1.88 2.22 1.45
C SER A 42 2.60 1.00 2.04
N ARG A 43 2.77 0.92 3.36
CA ARG A 43 3.39 -0.25 4.01
C ARG A 43 2.61 -1.55 3.75
N ILE A 44 1.29 -1.47 3.86
CA ILE A 44 0.39 -2.61 3.63
C ILE A 44 0.48 -3.06 2.17
N ILE A 45 0.44 -2.11 1.24
CA ILE A 45 0.53 -2.40 -0.19
C ILE A 45 1.89 -3.04 -0.52
N VAL A 46 3.00 -2.46 -0.04
CA VAL A 46 4.36 -2.98 -0.30
C VAL A 46 4.51 -4.40 0.22
N GLU A 47 4.05 -4.70 1.43
CA GLU A 47 4.13 -6.05 1.99
C GLU A 47 3.29 -7.04 1.18
N HIS A 48 2.07 -6.65 0.79
CA HIS A 48 1.19 -7.49 -0.02
C HIS A 48 1.77 -7.74 -1.42
N SER A 49 2.26 -6.68 -2.08
CA SER A 49 2.91 -6.76 -3.40
C SER A 49 4.14 -7.65 -3.36
N ARG A 50 4.97 -7.56 -2.30
CA ARG A 50 6.15 -8.40 -2.15
C ARG A 50 5.79 -9.90 -2.13
N ARG A 51 4.77 -10.28 -1.36
CA ARG A 51 4.29 -11.68 -1.30
C ARG A 51 3.81 -12.16 -2.67
N ILE A 52 3.05 -11.33 -3.39
CA ILE A 52 2.58 -11.67 -4.73
C ILE A 52 3.76 -11.89 -5.69
N VAL A 53 4.77 -11.01 -5.65
CA VAL A 53 5.97 -11.16 -6.48
C VAL A 53 6.71 -12.44 -6.13
N GLU A 54 6.93 -12.73 -4.84
CA GLU A 54 7.58 -13.97 -4.40
C GLU A 54 6.83 -15.22 -4.88
N GLU A 55 5.49 -15.24 -4.79
CA GLU A 55 4.67 -16.34 -5.31
C GLU A 55 4.74 -16.48 -6.83
N LEU A 56 4.71 -15.36 -7.57
CA LEU A 56 4.81 -15.37 -9.03
C LEU A 56 6.20 -15.82 -9.49
N VAL A 57 7.24 -15.39 -8.80
CA VAL A 57 8.61 -15.84 -9.04
C VAL A 57 8.73 -17.33 -8.80
N ALA A 58 8.20 -17.84 -7.68
CA ALA A 58 8.21 -19.27 -7.39
C ALA A 58 7.42 -20.09 -8.43
N LYS A 59 6.27 -19.58 -8.91
CA LYS A 59 5.39 -20.30 -9.85
C LYS A 59 5.92 -20.29 -11.29
N TYR A 60 6.50 -19.19 -11.75
CA TYR A 60 6.81 -18.98 -13.18
C TYR A 60 8.29 -18.81 -13.48
N LEU A 61 9.10 -18.36 -12.52
CA LEU A 61 10.53 -18.08 -12.70
C LEU A 61 11.43 -19.11 -12.01
N GLY A 62 10.86 -20.23 -11.53
CA GLY A 62 11.56 -21.33 -10.87
C GLY A 62 12.96 -21.55 -11.43
N GLU A 63 13.94 -21.12 -10.64
CA GLU A 63 15.39 -21.33 -10.84
C GLU A 63 15.93 -21.08 -12.26
N LYS A 64 15.54 -19.96 -12.91
CA LYS A 64 16.21 -19.48 -14.13
C LYS A 64 16.47 -17.97 -14.08
N LEU A 65 17.30 -17.55 -13.13
CA LEU A 65 17.93 -16.22 -13.13
C LEU A 65 19.36 -16.27 -12.58
N LEU A 66 20.03 -17.41 -12.78
CA LEU A 66 21.47 -17.61 -12.55
C LEU A 66 22.20 -18.09 -13.80
N THR A 67 21.65 -17.86 -14.99
CA THR A 67 22.43 -17.97 -16.23
C THR A 67 22.52 -16.57 -16.83
N GLN A 68 23.72 -16.02 -16.75
CA GLN A 68 24.19 -14.87 -17.52
C GLN A 68 23.88 -15.11 -19.00
N ASP A 69 22.79 -14.55 -19.49
CA ASP A 69 22.61 -14.20 -20.89
C ASP A 69 21.59 -13.06 -20.89
N ASP A 70 22.07 -11.88 -20.48
CA ASP A 70 21.35 -10.63 -20.64
C ASP A 70 21.25 -10.33 -22.15
N PRO A 71 20.07 -10.42 -22.79
CA PRO A 71 19.93 -10.12 -24.23
C PRO A 71 20.07 -8.62 -24.52
N PHE A 72 20.29 -7.79 -23.49
CA PHE A 72 20.44 -6.34 -23.58
C PHE A 72 21.90 -5.86 -23.46
N ASN A 73 22.89 -6.74 -23.59
CA ASN A 73 24.29 -6.33 -23.75
C ASN A 73 24.51 -5.76 -25.16
N TRP A 74 24.20 -4.48 -25.37
CA TRP A 74 24.66 -3.71 -26.52
C TRP A 74 26.18 -3.56 -26.42
N GLY A 75 26.90 -4.55 -26.93
CA GLY A 75 28.35 -4.48 -27.15
C GLY A 75 28.66 -3.31 -28.08
N GLY A 76 28.98 -2.16 -27.48
CA GLY A 76 29.56 -1.01 -28.16
C GLY A 76 31.07 -1.21 -28.27
N GLY A 77 31.53 -1.59 -29.45
CA GLY A 77 32.92 -1.58 -29.87
C GLY A 77 33.02 -0.99 -31.27
#